data_AF-A0A7S2HMR5-F1
#
_entry.id   AF-A0A7S2HMR5-F1
#
_cell.length_a   1.000
_cell.length_b   1.000
_cell.length_c   1.000
_cell.angle_alpha   90.00
_cell.angle_beta   90.00
_cell.angle_gamma   90.00
#
_symmetry.space_group_name_H-M   'P 1'
#
loop_
_entity.id
_entity.type
_entity.pdbx_description
1 polymer ?
#
loop_
_entity_poly.entity_id
_entity_poly.type
_entity_poly.pdbx_seq_one_letter_code
_entity_poly.pdbx_strand_id
1 'polypeptide(L)'
;IPYLEPPRWYYPPRQCLGFVLLGGAHVTQPPNATAALGAFSRDLRDFPENAWSLRGSAAALRLLGRSDEAVSFEQRASIAWQAADSADLPSPCPQLGQLMV
;
A
#
# COMPACT_ATOMS: atom_id res chain seq x y z
N ILE A 1 13.85 -17.73 -22.87
CA ILE A 1 12.85 -16.68 -22.56
C ILE A 1 13.29 -15.42 -23.28
N PRO A 2 12.45 -14.74 -24.08
CA PRO A 2 12.87 -13.54 -24.81
C PRO A 2 12.96 -12.33 -23.87
N TYR A 3 13.70 -11.32 -24.32
CA TYR A 3 13.96 -10.06 -23.64
C TYR A 3 12.66 -9.39 -23.13
N LEU A 4 12.72 -8.84 -21.92
CA LEU A 4 11.57 -8.42 -21.10
C LEU A 4 11.76 -6.99 -20.57
N GLU A 5 12.23 -6.10 -21.44
CA GLU A 5 12.32 -4.68 -21.12
C GLU A 5 11.37 -3.89 -22.04
N PRO A 6 10.30 -3.29 -21.48
CA PRO A 6 9.99 -3.16 -20.05
C PRO A 6 9.34 -4.42 -19.45
N PRO A 7 9.30 -4.55 -18.09
CA PRO A 7 8.55 -5.61 -17.44
C PRO A 7 7.11 -5.63 -17.94
N ARG A 8 6.55 -6.83 -18.14
CA ARG A 8 5.18 -7.03 -18.66
C ARG A 8 4.10 -6.24 -17.92
N TRP A 9 4.34 -5.89 -16.66
CA TRP A 9 3.43 -5.09 -15.86
C TRP A 9 4.22 -4.01 -15.12
N TYR A 10 3.97 -2.75 -15.46
CA TYR A 10 4.57 -1.60 -14.79
C TYR A 10 3.80 -1.20 -13.52
N TYR A 11 2.55 -1.64 -13.40
CA TYR A 11 1.67 -1.30 -12.30
C TYR A 11 1.80 -2.34 -11.16
N PRO A 12 2.17 -1.97 -9.93
CA PRO A 12 2.35 -2.93 -8.84
C PRO A 12 0.99 -3.40 -8.28
N PRO A 13 0.50 -4.62 -8.60
CA PRO A 13 -0.82 -5.07 -8.18
C PRO A 13 -0.91 -5.29 -6.66
N ARG A 14 0.24 -5.40 -5.98
CA ARG A 14 0.32 -5.69 -4.55
C ARG A 14 -0.20 -4.54 -3.68
N GLN A 15 0.02 -3.30 -4.11
CA GLN A 15 -0.50 -2.12 -3.42
C GLN A 15 -2.03 -2.11 -3.42
N CYS A 16 -2.66 -2.45 -4.55
CA CYS A 16 -4.11 -2.63 -4.63
C CYS A 16 -4.61 -3.77 -3.77
N LEU A 17 -3.96 -4.91 -3.86
CA LEU A 17 -4.36 -6.06 -3.07
C LEU A 17 -4.35 -5.72 -1.58
N GLY A 18 -3.29 -5.08 -1.08
CA GLY A 18 -3.20 -4.64 0.30
C GLY A 18 -4.31 -3.66 0.68
N PHE A 19 -4.59 -2.67 -0.17
CA PHE A 19 -5.68 -1.69 0.05
C PHE A 19 -7.07 -2.36 0.14
N VAL A 20 -7.37 -3.29 -0.77
CA VAL A 20 -8.62 -4.06 -0.77
C VAL A 20 -8.73 -4.93 0.48
N LEU A 21 -7.62 -5.57 0.91
CA LEU A 21 -7.58 -6.39 2.12
C LEU A 21 -7.78 -5.57 3.41
N LEU A 22 -7.52 -4.27 3.39
CA LEU A 22 -7.85 -3.35 4.48
C LEU A 22 -9.30 -2.86 4.45
N GLY A 23 -10.11 -3.29 3.47
CA GLY A 23 -11.48 -2.83 3.29
C GLY A 23 -11.59 -1.47 2.60
N GLY A 24 -10.54 -1.00 1.91
CA GLY A 24 -10.54 0.29 1.22
C GLY A 24 -11.39 0.37 -0.05
N ALA A 25 -12.01 -0.74 -0.48
CA ALA A 25 -12.88 -0.81 -1.65
C ALA A 25 -14.26 -1.37 -1.27
N HIS A 26 -15.18 -1.52 -2.23
CA HIS A 26 -16.50 -2.18 -2.04
C HIS A 26 -16.39 -3.68 -1.72
N VAL A 27 -15.73 -3.98 -0.62
CA VAL A 27 -15.47 -5.33 -0.12
C VAL A 27 -16.46 -5.56 1.01
N THR A 28 -17.26 -6.62 0.90
CA THR A 28 -18.21 -7.01 1.94
C THR A 28 -17.55 -7.81 3.06
N GLN A 29 -16.36 -8.32 2.81
CA GLN A 29 -15.54 -9.04 3.77
C GLN A 29 -14.91 -8.09 4.80
N PRO A 30 -14.75 -8.53 6.06
CA PRO A 30 -14.03 -7.76 7.06
C PRO A 30 -12.55 -7.59 6.67
N PRO A 31 -11.88 -6.51 7.15
CA PRO A 31 -10.48 -6.28 6.87
C PRO A 31 -9.61 -7.44 7.38
N ASN A 32 -8.70 -7.89 6.53
CA ASN A 32 -7.67 -8.88 6.87
C ASN A 32 -6.31 -8.19 6.93
N ALA A 33 -6.05 -7.54 8.06
CA ALA A 33 -4.84 -6.76 8.28
C ALA A 33 -3.55 -7.59 8.15
N THR A 34 -3.55 -8.85 8.58
CA THR A 34 -2.41 -9.76 8.44
C THR A 34 -2.08 -10.02 6.96
N ALA A 35 -3.10 -10.32 6.14
CA ALA A 35 -2.90 -10.54 4.72
C ALA A 35 -2.48 -9.25 4.00
N ALA A 36 -3.05 -8.10 4.39
CA ALA A 36 -2.67 -6.80 3.86
C ALA A 36 -1.20 -6.48 4.14
N LEU A 37 -0.75 -6.63 5.40
CA LEU A 37 0.65 -6.44 5.78
C LEU A 37 1.58 -7.35 4.98
N GLY A 38 1.19 -8.61 4.75
CA GLY A 38 1.95 -9.53 3.91
C GLY A 38 2.01 -9.10 2.44
N ALA A 39 0.95 -8.51 1.90
CA ALA A 39 0.94 -7.97 0.54
C ALA A 39 1.91 -6.79 0.40
N PHE A 40 1.85 -5.83 1.32
CA PHE A 40 2.75 -4.67 1.32
C PHE A 40 4.20 -5.06 1.62
N SER A 41 4.45 -5.98 2.55
CA SER A 41 5.82 -6.44 2.87
C SER A 41 6.52 -7.07 1.65
N ARG A 42 5.76 -7.77 0.79
CA ARG A 42 6.29 -8.29 -0.47
C ARG A 42 6.61 -7.18 -1.46
N ASP A 43 5.78 -6.15 -1.53
CA ASP A 43 6.06 -4.98 -2.38
C ASP A 43 7.30 -4.22 -1.90
N LEU A 44 7.43 -4.00 -0.58
CA LEU A 44 8.58 -3.31 0.03
C LEU A 44 9.89 -4.10 -0.06
N ARG A 45 9.85 -5.41 -0.33
CA ARG A 45 11.06 -6.18 -0.64
C ARG A 45 11.69 -5.73 -1.96
N ASP A 46 10.84 -5.44 -2.94
CA ASP A 46 11.26 -5.03 -4.28
C ASP A 46 11.42 -3.50 -4.36
N PHE A 47 10.57 -2.76 -3.63
CA PHE A 47 10.52 -1.29 -3.60
C PHE A 47 10.49 -0.75 -2.15
N PRO A 48 11.64 -0.72 -1.46
CA PRO A 48 11.71 -0.45 -0.01
C PRO A 48 11.08 0.85 0.46
N GLU A 49 11.15 1.91 -0.36
CA GLU A 49 10.61 3.24 -0.03
C GLU A 49 9.37 3.58 -0.86
N ASN A 50 8.57 2.58 -1.23
CA ASN A 50 7.27 2.85 -1.85
C ASN A 50 6.29 3.43 -0.82
N ALA A 51 5.93 4.72 -0.96
CA ALA A 51 5.09 5.43 0.00
C ALA A 51 3.69 4.81 0.19
N TRP A 52 3.07 4.25 -0.86
CA TRP A 52 1.78 3.56 -0.75
C TRP A 52 1.88 2.29 0.09
N SER A 53 2.89 1.46 -0.16
CA SER A 53 3.09 0.24 0.61
C SER A 53 3.51 0.51 2.04
N LEU A 54 4.27 1.58 2.29
CA LEU A 54 4.63 2.01 3.64
C LEU A 54 3.39 2.46 4.44
N ARG A 55 2.57 3.35 3.88
CA ARG A 55 1.32 3.79 4.53
C ARG A 55 0.31 2.66 4.71
N GLY A 56 0.17 1.80 3.70
CA GLY A 56 -0.66 0.61 3.79
C GLY A 56 -0.19 -0.36 4.89
N SER A 57 1.11 -0.57 5.03
CA SER A 57 1.68 -1.38 6.13
C SER A 57 1.40 -0.74 7.48
N ALA A 58 1.54 0.58 7.62
CA ALA A 58 1.22 1.29 8.85
C ALA A 58 -0.26 1.13 9.24
N ALA A 59 -1.19 1.25 8.28
CA ALA A 59 -2.61 1.01 8.51
C ALA A 59 -2.88 -0.44 8.97
N ALA A 60 -2.26 -1.43 8.31
CA ALA A 60 -2.38 -2.82 8.71
C ALA A 60 -1.82 -3.08 10.13
N LEU A 61 -0.66 -2.51 10.46
CA LEU A 61 -0.04 -2.64 11.77
C LEU A 61 -0.90 -2.03 12.88
N ARG A 62 -1.56 -0.89 12.64
CA ARG A 62 -2.51 -0.30 13.60
C ARG A 62 -3.69 -1.22 13.88
N LEU A 63 -4.28 -1.81 12.84
CA LEU A 63 -5.38 -2.78 12.99
C LEU A 63 -4.95 -4.05 13.76
N LEU A 64 -3.66 -4.38 13.71
CA LEU A 64 -3.06 -5.49 14.46
C LEU A 64 -2.59 -5.09 15.88
N GLY A 65 -2.80 -3.83 16.30
CA GLY A 65 -2.37 -3.33 17.61
C GLY A 65 -0.87 -3.04 17.74
N ARG A 66 -0.12 -3.03 16.63
CA ARG A 66 1.34 -2.82 16.59
C ARG A 66 1.67 -1.36 16.29
N SER A 67 1.24 -0.46 17.18
CA SER A 67 1.27 0.99 16.95
C SER A 67 2.68 1.56 16.79
N ASP A 68 3.66 1.08 17.57
CA ASP A 68 5.04 1.61 17.51
C ASP A 68 5.69 1.35 16.14
N GLU A 69 5.44 0.16 15.59
CA GLU A 69 5.91 -0.18 14.24
C GLU A 69 5.16 0.63 13.19
N ALA A 70 3.86 0.84 13.35
CA ALA A 70 3.08 1.68 12.44
C ALA A 70 3.65 3.10 12.35
N VAL A 71 4.08 3.68 13.47
CA VAL A 71 4.70 5.02 13.51
C VAL A 71 5.99 5.06 12.67
N SER A 72 6.84 4.05 12.79
CA SER A 72 8.07 3.96 11.98
C SER A 72 7.78 3.90 10.48
N PHE A 73 6.77 3.12 10.07
CA PHE A 73 6.37 3.02 8.67
C PHE A 73 5.76 4.33 8.13
N GLU A 74 4.97 5.06 8.94
CA GLU A 74 4.45 6.38 8.55
C GLU A 74 5.56 7.40 8.35
N GLN A 75 6.55 7.43 9.24
CA GLN A 75 7.68 8.35 9.12
C GLN A 75 8.43 8.11 7.81
N ARG A 76 8.71 6.84 7.50
CA ARG A 76 9.32 6.45 6.23
C ARG A 76 8.45 6.85 5.04
N ALA A 77 7.14 6.63 5.11
CA ALA A 77 6.22 7.00 4.04
C ALA A 77 6.19 8.52 3.80
N SER A 78 6.26 9.31 4.87
CA SER A 78 6.33 10.77 4.80
C SER A 78 7.62 11.24 4.13
N ILE A 79 8.75 10.62 4.45
CA ILE A 79 10.04 10.92 3.80
C ILE A 79 10.00 10.53 2.33
N ALA A 80 9.50 9.33 2.02
CA ALA A 80 9.37 8.84 0.64
C ALA A 80 8.45 9.72 -0.23
N TRP A 81 7.46 10.37 0.38
CA TRP A 81 6.49 11.24 -0.32
C TRP A 81 6.83 12.73 -0.25
N GLN A 82 7.94 13.12 0.39
CA GLN A 82 8.23 14.53 0.70
C GLN A 82 8.39 15.44 -0.53
N ALA A 83 8.76 14.84 -1.67
CA ALA A 83 9.00 15.55 -2.92
C ALA A 83 7.84 15.43 -3.93
N ALA A 84 6.70 14.88 -3.50
CA ALA A 84 5.53 14.79 -4.35
C ALA A 84 4.89 16.17 -4.57
N ASP A 85 4.30 16.37 -5.74
CA ASP A 85 3.57 17.60 -6.08
C ASP A 85 2.33 17.83 -5.19
N SER A 86 1.87 16.78 -4.49
CA SER A 86 0.76 16.84 -3.54
C SER A 86 1.16 16.28 -2.17
N ALA A 87 0.75 16.98 -1.10
CA ALA A 87 0.90 16.48 0.26
C ALA A 87 -0.01 15.26 0.54
N ASP A 88 -1.13 15.16 -0.17
CA ASP A 88 -2.02 14.01 -0.09
C ASP A 88 -1.43 12.80 -0.85
N LEU A 89 -1.62 11.61 -0.27
CA LEU A 89 -1.32 10.34 -0.93
C LEU A 89 -2.64 9.66 -1.27
N PRO A 90 -3.08 9.75 -2.53
CA PRO A 90 -4.30 9.10 -2.94
C PRO A 90 -4.16 7.58 -2.79
N SER A 91 -5.29 6.88 -2.76
CA SER A 91 -5.30 5.43 -2.84
C SER A 91 -4.38 4.96 -3.98
N PRO A 92 -3.57 3.90 -3.79
CA PRO A 92 -2.76 3.35 -4.86
C PRO A 92 -3.60 2.90 -6.06
N CYS A 93 -4.92 2.75 -5.87
CA CYS A 93 -5.85 2.20 -6.85
C CYS A 93 -7.07 3.12 -6.92
N PRO A 94 -6.96 4.26 -7.61
CA PRO A 94 -7.97 5.31 -7.59
C PRO A 94 -9.33 4.81 -8.08
N GLN A 95 -9.37 3.87 -9.03
CA GLN A 95 -10.61 3.25 -9.53
C GLN A 95 -11.37 2.47 -8.45
N LEU A 96 -10.69 2.02 -7.40
CA LEU A 96 -11.28 1.32 -6.25
C LEU A 96 -11.52 2.26 -5.06
N GLY A 97 -10.91 3.46 -5.05
CA GLY A 97 -11.07 4.46 -4.00
C GLY A 97 -12.06 5.58 -4.31
N GLN A 98 -12.41 5.81 -5.59
CA GLN A 98 -13.26 6.93 -6.04
C GLN A 98 -14.77 6.66 -6.01
N LEU A 99 -15.22 5.53 -5.48
CA LEU A 99 -16.64 5.18 -5.41
C LEU A 99 -17.23 5.31 -3.99
N MET A 100 -16.67 6.18 -3.14
CA MET A 100 -17.30 6.57 -1.86
C MET A 100 -18.33 7.70 -2.01
N VAL A 101 -19.31 7.52 -2.92
CA VAL A 101 -20.56 8.31 -2.93
C VAL A 101 -21.72 7.41 -2.54
#